data_AF-A0A1Q7NGA3-F1
#
_entry.id   AF-A0A1Q7NGA3-F1
#
_cell.length_a   1.000
_cell.length_b   1.000
_cell.length_c   1.000
_cell.angle_alpha   90.00
_cell.angle_beta   90.00
_cell.angle_gamma   90.00
#
_symmetry.space_group_name_H-M   'P 1'
#
loop_
_entity.id
_entity.type
_entity.pdbx_description
1 polymer ?
#
loop_
_entity_poly.entity_id
_entity_poly.type
_entity_poly.pdbx_seq_one_letter_code
_entity_poly.pdbx_strand_id
1 'polypeptide(L)' 'MILDIADSVNGVPIRLTDERWEHIVDSHPDMSSLLDAVLDAVRNPESYGAKRTKKNSFSDER' A
#
# COMPACT_ATOMS: atom_id res chain seq x y z
N MET A 1 -15.71 -4.41 -13.52
CA MET A 1 -16.37 -4.50 -12.20
C MET A 1 -15.43 -4.01 -11.12
N ILE A 2 -15.91 -3.89 -9.87
CA ILE A 2 -15.00 -3.69 -8.73
C ILE A 2 -14.35 -5.04 -8.45
N LEU A 3 -13.02 -5.08 -8.47
CA LEU A 3 -12.23 -6.27 -8.18
C LEU A 3 -12.07 -6.42 -6.67
N ASP A 4 -11.62 -5.35 -6.00
CA ASP A 4 -11.43 -5.33 -4.54
C ASP A 4 -11.42 -3.90 -3.97
N ILE A 5 -11.45 -3.78 -2.64
CA ILE A 5 -11.39 -2.55 -1.86
C ILE A 5 -10.30 -2.66 -0.79
N ALA A 6 -9.39 -1.68 -0.77
CA ALA A 6 -8.40 -1.52 0.28
C ALA A 6 -8.72 -0.26 1.09
N ASP A 7 -8.80 -0.40 2.41
CA ASP A 7 -8.93 0.75 3.30
C ASP A 7 -7.55 1.38 3.52
N SER A 8 -7.45 2.67 3.23
CA SER A 8 -6.27 3.48 3.57
C SER A 8 -6.13 3.59 5.09
N VAL A 9 -4.90 3.81 5.57
CA VAL A 9 -4.59 4.17 6.97
C VAL A 9 -5.41 5.34 7.52
N ASN A 10 -5.94 6.21 6.66
CA ASN A 10 -6.81 7.34 7.04
C ASN A 10 -8.31 6.97 7.04
N GLY A 11 -8.68 5.70 6.89
CA GLY A 11 -10.07 5.24 6.82
C GLY A 11 -10.78 5.58 5.51
N VAL A 12 -10.04 5.87 4.45
CA VAL A 12 -10.59 6.14 3.12
C VAL A 12 -10.60 4.84 2.31
N PRO A 13 -11.78 4.32 1.90
CA PRO A 13 -11.85 3.12 1.07
C PRO A 13 -11.40 3.42 -0.36
N ILE A 14 -10.38 2.71 -0.83
CA ILE A 14 -9.85 2.80 -2.18
C ILE A 14 -10.34 1.58 -2.96
N ARG A 15 -11.09 1.84 -4.04
CA ARG A 15 -11.66 0.79 -4.88
C ARG A 15 -10.75 0.53 -6.07
N LEU A 16 -10.36 -0.73 -6.25
CA LEU A 16 -9.65 -1.20 -7.43
C LEU A 16 -10.67 -1.87 -8.36
N THR A 17 -10.74 -1.40 -9.60
CA THR A 17 -11.60 -1.98 -10.64
C THR A 17 -10.78 -2.91 -11.53
N ASP A 18 -11.44 -3.88 -12.18
CA ASP A 18 -10.79 -4.81 -13.11
C ASP A 18 -10.01 -4.04 -14.18
N GLU A 19 -10.63 -3.05 -14.83
CA GLU A 19 -10.01 -2.24 -15.90
C GLU A 19 -8.73 -1.52 -15.43
N ARG A 20 -8.69 -1.07 -14.16
CA ARG A 20 -7.50 -0.41 -13.60
C ARG A 20 -6.41 -1.41 -13.31
N TRP A 21 -6.76 -2.60 -12.83
CA TRP A 21 -5.82 -3.68 -12.60
C TRP A 21 -5.24 -4.22 -13.91
N GLU A 22 -6.09 -4.47 -14.91
CA GLU A 22 -5.69 -4.86 -16.26
C GLU A 22 -4.70 -3.84 -16.85
N HIS A 23 -4.97 -2.54 -16.72
CA HIS A 23 -4.04 -1.52 -17.22
C HIS A 23 -2.66 -1.56 -16.55
N ILE A 24 -2.60 -1.89 -15.25
CA ILE A 24 -1.35 -2.06 -14.51
C ILE A 24 -0.60 -3.29 -15.02
N VAL A 25 -1.29 -4.43 -15.15
CA VAL A 25 -0.70 -5.71 -15.57
C VAL A 25 -0.28 -5.69 -17.03
N ASP A 26 -1.02 -5.03 -17.92
CA ASP A 26 -0.67 -4.86 -19.33
C ASP A 26 0.69 -4.13 -19.48
N SER A 27 0.94 -3.16 -18.60
CA SER A 27 2.22 -2.44 -18.58
C SER A 27 3.31 -3.21 -17.82
N HIS A 28 2.94 -3.97 -16.78
CA HIS A 28 3.84 -4.69 -15.88
C HIS A 28 3.31 -6.11 -15.61
N PRO A 29 3.60 -7.08 -16.50
CA PRO A 29 3.05 -8.45 -16.40
C PRO A 29 3.45 -9.18 -15.12
N ASP A 30 4.59 -8.82 -14.54
CA ASP A 30 5.11 -9.32 -13.26
C ASP A 30 4.19 -8.97 -12.06
N MET A 31 3.41 -7.89 -12.17
CA MET A 31 2.46 -7.47 -11.13
C MET A 31 1.22 -8.37 -11.04
N SER A 32 0.92 -9.18 -12.06
CA SER A 32 -0.29 -10.02 -12.12
C SER A 32 -0.49 -10.92 -10.88
N SER A 33 0.60 -11.39 -10.29
CA SER A 33 0.61 -12.26 -9.10
C SER A 33 0.70 -11.51 -7.76
N LEU A 34 0.82 -10.17 -7.81
CA LEU A 34 1.10 -9.33 -6.65
C LEU A 34 -0.12 -8.52 -6.17
N LEU A 35 -1.32 -8.81 -6.66
CA LEU A 35 -2.54 -8.09 -6.30
C LEU A 35 -2.71 -7.95 -4.78
N ASP A 36 -2.61 -9.07 -4.05
CA ASP A 36 -2.74 -9.07 -2.59
C ASP A 36 -1.66 -8.24 -1.90
N ALA A 37 -0.42 -8.31 -2.39
CA ALA A 37 0.69 -7.54 -1.84
C ALA A 37 0.53 -6.04 -2.09
N VAL A 38 -0.03 -5.65 -3.25
CA VAL A 38 -0.36 -4.25 -3.55
C VAL A 38 -1.47 -3.73 -2.63
N LEU A 39 -2.53 -4.52 -2.44
CA LEU A 39 -3.61 -4.16 -1.52
C LEU A 39 -3.12 -4.05 -0.07
N ASP A 40 -2.24 -4.97 0.36
CA ASP A 40 -1.64 -4.90 1.69
C ASP A 40 -0.70 -3.69 1.83
N ALA A 41 0.04 -3.33 0.78
CA ALA A 41 0.86 -2.12 0.79
C ALA A 41 0.03 -0.83 0.91
N VAL A 42 -1.21 -0.83 0.41
CA VAL A 42 -2.16 0.28 0.59
C VAL A 42 -2.72 0.31 2.02
N ARG A 43 -3.04 -0.86 2.59
CA ARG A 43 -3.56 -1.00 3.96
C ARG A 43 -2.50 -0.67 5.01
N ASN A 44 -1.26 -1.13 4.78
CA ASN A 44 -0.15 -1.10 5.72
C ASN A 44 1.13 -0.51 5.09
N PRO A 45 1.13 0.78 4.67
CA PRO A 45 2.24 1.39 3.95
C PRO A 45 3.56 1.42 4.75
N GLU A 46 3.48 1.38 6.08
CA GLU A 46 4.64 1.34 6.99
C GLU A 46 5.34 -0.02 7.04
N SER A 47 4.69 -1.10 6.63
CA SER A 47 5.31 -2.43 6.57
C SER A 47 6.25 -2.54 5.36
N TYR A 48 5.95 -1.84 4.27
CA TYR A 48 6.73 -1.82 3.03
C TYR A 48 7.62 -0.58 2.91
N GLY A 49 7.22 0.55 3.50
CA GLY A 49 7.97 1.80 3.52
C GLY A 49 8.96 1.83 4.67
N ALA A 50 10.27 1.76 4.33
CA ALA A 50 11.42 1.89 5.22
C ALA A 50 11.10 2.64 6.50
N LYS A 51 11.35 1.98 7.65
CA LYS A 51 11.27 2.56 9.00
C LYS A 51 11.91 3.95 8.94
N ARG A 52 11.10 5.01 8.86
CA ARG A 52 11.58 6.35 9.21
C ARG A 52 11.83 6.24 10.69
N THR A 53 13.03 5.83 11.06
CA THR A 53 13.48 5.81 12.44
C THR A 53 13.30 7.24 12.90
N LYS A 54 12.28 7.51 13.72
CA LYS A 54 12.30 8.72 14.54
C LYS A 54 13.42 8.50 15.56
N LYS A 55 14.66 8.69 15.12
CA LYS A 55 15.80 8.87 16.01
C LYS A 55 15.70 10.31 16.51
N ASN A 56 14.73 10.56 17.38
CA ASN A 56 14.76 11.73 18.25
C ASN A 56 14.98 11.22 19.68
N SER A 57 16.10 10.52 19.86
CA SER A 57 16.73 10.35 21.17
C SER A 57 17.43 11.68 21.50
N PHE A 58 16.63 12.72 21.76
CA PHE A 58 17.11 13.95 22.37
C PHE A 58 15.99 14.53 23.23
N SER A 59 16.02 14.16 24.51
CA SER A 59 15.41 14.81 25.67
C SER A 59 15.91 13.99 26.86
N ASP A 60 17.10 14.26 27.38
CA ASP A 60 17.30 15.22 28.48
C ASP A 60 16.73 14.63 29.79
N GLU A 61 17.50 13.74 30.42
CA GLU A 61 17.29 13.35 31.81
C GLU A 61 18.49 13.87 32.61
N ARG A 62 18.15 14.70 33.60
CA ARG A 62 19.04 15.39 34.53
C ARG A 62 19.83 14.43 35.40
#